data_AF-A0A2A6LSQ7-F1
#
_entry.id   AF-A0A2A6LSQ7-F1
#
_cell.length_a   1.000
_cell.length_b   1.000
_cell.length_c   1.000
_cell.angle_alpha   90.00
_cell.angle_beta   90.00
_cell.angle_gamma   90.00
#
_symmetry.space_group_name_H-M   'P 1'
#
loop_
_entity.id
_entity.type
_entity.pdbx_description
1 polymer ?
#
loop_
_entity_poly.entity_id
_entity_poly.type
_entity_poly.pdbx_seq_one_letter_code
_entity_poly.pdbx_strand_id
1 'polypeptide(L)'
;MKSRSEKLKRLVDVQRHLERMAESELAETTRQRGVLSETIDVVVDAMGSAHPMHRVFSGHYAAQLGRLVQKDQMLLGIQQVHEARMLKERAKGDRLEESMEEARTMEDREADDNQMLDLIDQHVAGHAPASGKVEGR
;
A
#
# COMPACT_ATOMS: atom_id res chain seq x y z
N MET A 1 19.54 -13.29 -16.14
CA MET A 1 18.08 -13.11 -15.98
C MET A 1 17.83 -12.57 -14.59
N LYS A 2 16.81 -11.72 -14.36
CA LYS A 2 16.47 -11.27 -13.00
C LYS A 2 15.82 -12.39 -12.21
N SER A 3 16.18 -12.53 -10.93
CA SER A 3 15.61 -13.56 -10.05
C SER A 3 14.11 -13.31 -9.82
N ARG A 4 13.40 -14.32 -9.31
CA ARG A 4 11.97 -14.20 -9.04
C ARG A 4 11.74 -13.19 -7.90
N SER A 5 12.56 -13.23 -6.85
CA SER A 5 12.51 -12.28 -5.74
C SER A 5 12.72 -10.84 -6.20
N GLU A 6 13.67 -10.58 -7.12
CA GLU A 6 13.89 -9.25 -7.69
C GLU A 6 12.70 -8.69 -8.49
N LYS A 7 11.98 -9.57 -9.19
CA LYS A 7 10.76 -9.17 -9.92
C LYS A 7 9.62 -8.86 -8.95
N LEU A 8 9.44 -9.70 -7.94
CA LEU A 8 8.42 -9.51 -6.90
C LEU A 8 8.68 -8.24 -6.09
N LYS A 9 9.95 -7.94 -5.77
CA LYS A 9 10.33 -6.70 -5.10
C LYS A 9 9.84 -5.46 -5.84
N ARG A 10 9.98 -5.42 -7.17
CA ARG A 10 9.48 -4.30 -7.98
C ARG A 10 7.95 -4.17 -7.91
N LEU A 11 7.24 -5.29 -7.86
CA LEU A 11 5.79 -5.29 -7.71
C LEU A 11 5.38 -4.80 -6.32
N VAL A 12 6.12 -5.20 -5.27
CA VAL A 12 5.95 -4.65 -3.91
C VAL A 12 6.15 -3.14 -3.91
N ASP A 13 7.23 -2.64 -4.52
CA ASP A 13 7.51 -1.19 -4.58
C ASP A 13 6.37 -0.41 -5.24
N VAL A 14 5.84 -0.92 -6.36
CA VAL A 14 4.68 -0.33 -7.05
C VAL A 14 3.44 -0.40 -6.16
N GLN A 15 3.21 -1.54 -5.51
CA GLN A 15 2.04 -1.75 -4.66
C GLN A 15 2.06 -0.81 -3.43
N ARG A 16 3.21 -0.61 -2.80
CA ARG A 16 3.42 0.37 -1.73
C ARG A 16 3.28 1.82 -2.20
N HIS A 17 3.52 2.10 -3.48
CA HIS A 17 3.21 3.40 -4.05
C HIS A 17 1.69 3.61 -4.21
N LEU A 18 0.98 2.60 -4.72
CA LEU A 18 -0.49 2.63 -4.84
C LEU A 18 -1.19 2.77 -3.48
N GLU A 19 -0.66 2.10 -2.45
CA GLU A 19 -1.13 2.26 -1.07
C GLU A 19 -1.00 3.70 -0.58
N ARG A 20 0.17 4.33 -0.75
CA ARG A 20 0.40 5.74 -0.39
C ARG A 20 -0.49 6.70 -1.18
N MET A 21 -0.77 6.42 -2.44
CA MET A 21 -1.73 7.21 -3.22
C MET A 21 -3.15 7.12 -2.63
N ALA A 22 -3.60 5.90 -2.29
CA ALA A 22 -4.92 5.70 -1.67
C ALA A 22 -5.01 6.35 -0.28
N GLU A 23 -3.94 6.29 0.51
CA GLU A 23 -3.83 7.00 1.79
C GLU A 23 -3.92 8.52 1.60
N SER A 24 -3.22 9.08 0.62
CA SER A 24 -3.27 10.51 0.31
C SER A 24 -4.68 10.96 -0.10
N GLU A 25 -5.40 10.16 -0.89
CA GLU A 25 -6.80 10.45 -1.28
C GLU A 25 -7.74 10.43 -0.06
N LEU A 26 -7.57 9.45 0.84
CA LEU A 26 -8.32 9.37 2.09
C LEU A 26 -8.03 10.58 3.00
N ALA A 27 -6.77 10.96 3.12
CA ALA A 27 -6.35 12.11 3.91
C ALA A 27 -6.94 13.43 3.37
N GLU A 28 -6.93 13.60 2.05
CA GLU A 28 -7.50 14.78 1.40
C GLU A 28 -9.02 14.87 1.62
N THR A 29 -9.74 13.76 1.44
CA THR A 29 -11.19 13.73 1.69
C THR A 29 -11.50 14.01 3.16
N THR A 30 -10.71 13.45 4.07
CA THR A 30 -10.85 13.68 5.52
C THR A 30 -10.64 15.16 5.86
N ARG A 31 -9.62 15.81 5.27
CA ARG A 31 -9.38 17.25 5.43
C ARG A 31 -10.56 18.08 4.92
N GLN A 32 -11.08 17.77 3.72
CA GLN A 32 -12.22 18.48 3.15
C GLN A 32 -13.47 18.38 4.03
N ARG A 33 -13.71 17.21 4.64
CA ARG A 33 -14.79 17.03 5.61
C ARG A 33 -14.57 17.84 6.89
N GLY A 34 -13.33 17.93 7.39
CA GLY A 34 -12.99 18.78 8.53
C GLY A 34 -13.35 20.24 8.28
N VAL A 35 -12.90 20.81 7.17
CA VAL A 35 -13.21 22.20 6.77
C VAL A 35 -14.73 22.41 6.59
N LEU A 36 -15.42 21.40 6.04
CA LEU A 36 -16.86 21.47 5.86
C LEU A 36 -17.61 21.45 7.20
N SER A 37 -17.18 20.62 8.15
CA SER A 37 -17.72 20.57 9.51
C SER A 37 -17.57 21.92 10.20
N GLU A 38 -16.38 22.52 10.17
CA GLU A 38 -16.14 23.85 10.74
C GLU A 38 -17.07 24.91 10.11
N THR A 39 -17.30 24.82 8.79
CA THR A 39 -18.23 25.73 8.10
C THR A 39 -19.67 25.52 8.53
N ILE A 40 -20.09 24.27 8.75
CA ILE A 40 -21.42 23.94 9.27
C ILE A 40 -21.60 24.53 10.66
N ASP A 41 -20.62 24.36 11.54
CA ASP A 41 -20.66 24.87 12.91
C ASP A 41 -20.83 26.40 12.93
N VAL A 42 -20.08 27.13 12.10
CA VAL A 42 -20.22 28.59 11.97
C VAL A 42 -21.62 29.00 11.50
N VAL A 43 -22.21 28.27 10.56
CA VAL A 43 -23.57 28.56 10.06
C VAL A 43 -24.62 28.27 11.14
N VAL A 44 -24.46 27.17 11.87
CA VAL A 44 -25.35 26.79 12.98
C VAL A 44 -25.28 27.82 14.11
N ASP A 45 -24.09 28.29 14.47
CA ASP A 45 -23.88 29.33 15.47
C ASP A 45 -24.52 30.66 15.04
N ALA A 46 -24.36 31.05 13.79
CA ALA A 46 -25.00 32.26 13.25
C ALA A 46 -26.54 32.15 13.30
N MET A 47 -27.10 30.97 13.02
CA MET A 47 -28.55 30.72 13.13
C MET A 47 -29.06 30.78 14.58
N GLY A 48 -28.25 30.33 15.55
CA GLY A 48 -28.57 30.37 16.98
C GLY A 48 -28.34 31.73 17.64
N SER A 49 -27.67 32.66 16.95
CA SER A 49 -27.31 33.97 17.50
C SER A 49 -28.52 34.87 17.76
N ALA A 50 -28.49 35.59 18.89
CA ALA A 50 -29.51 36.58 19.24
C ALA A 50 -29.40 37.89 18.42
N HIS A 51 -28.38 38.04 17.58
CA HIS A 51 -28.15 39.26 16.83
C HIS A 51 -29.25 39.48 15.75
N PRO A 52 -29.91 40.65 15.70
CA PRO A 52 -31.06 40.88 14.82
C PRO A 52 -30.79 40.64 13.33
N MET A 53 -29.57 40.92 12.86
CA MET A 53 -29.20 40.69 11.45
C MET A 53 -29.33 39.22 11.05
N HIS A 54 -28.92 38.27 11.90
CA HIS A 54 -28.99 36.86 11.54
C HIS A 54 -30.42 36.35 11.44
N ARG A 55 -31.34 36.91 12.24
CA ARG A 55 -32.77 36.58 12.20
C ARG A 55 -33.39 36.90 10.83
N VAL A 56 -32.98 38.00 10.22
CA VAL A 56 -33.42 38.42 8.87
C VAL A 56 -32.92 37.47 7.78
N PHE A 57 -31.76 36.83 7.97
CA PHE A 57 -31.16 35.89 7.02
C PHE A 57 -31.43 34.41 7.33
N SER A 58 -32.31 34.10 8.28
CA SER A 58 -32.62 32.73 8.72
C SER A 58 -32.92 31.75 7.58
N GLY A 59 -33.72 32.16 6.57
CA GLY A 59 -34.00 31.35 5.40
C GLY A 59 -32.77 31.05 4.53
N HIS A 60 -31.85 32.01 4.39
CA HIS A 60 -30.60 31.82 3.66
C HIS A 60 -29.66 30.84 4.39
N TYR A 61 -29.57 30.94 5.72
CA TYR A 61 -28.78 30.01 6.51
C TYR A 61 -29.34 28.58 6.42
N ALA A 62 -30.66 28.41 6.52
CA ALA A 62 -31.28 27.08 6.38
C ALA A 62 -30.99 26.45 5.02
N ALA A 63 -31.08 27.23 3.93
CA ALA A 63 -30.75 26.75 2.59
C ALA A 63 -29.25 26.42 2.44
N GLN A 64 -28.37 27.24 3.03
CA GLN A 64 -26.93 26.98 3.02
C GLN A 64 -26.57 25.73 3.84
N LEU A 65 -27.13 25.58 5.03
CA LEU A 65 -26.93 24.41 5.88
C LEU A 65 -27.37 23.14 5.17
N GLY A 66 -28.53 23.13 4.51
CA GLY A 66 -28.98 21.99 3.71
C GLY A 66 -27.97 21.58 2.62
N ARG A 67 -27.38 22.56 1.91
CA ARG A 67 -26.32 22.29 0.92
C ARG A 67 -25.05 21.73 1.55
N LEU A 68 -24.63 22.28 2.70
CA LEU A 68 -23.43 21.84 3.40
C LEU A 68 -23.58 20.40 3.93
N VAL A 69 -24.73 20.08 4.53
CA VAL A 69 -25.05 18.73 5.01
C VAL A 69 -25.10 17.72 3.85
N GLN A 70 -25.72 18.08 2.73
CA GLN A 70 -25.73 17.21 1.55
C GLN A 70 -24.31 16.95 1.02
N LYS A 71 -23.47 17.98 1.01
CA LYS A 71 -22.06 17.86 0.62
C LYS A 71 -21.28 16.97 1.59
N ASP A 72 -21.51 17.07 2.90
CA ASP A 72 -20.83 16.20 3.88
C ASP A 72 -21.23 14.74 3.70
N GLN A 73 -22.52 14.46 3.48
CA GLN A 73 -22.99 13.11 3.20
C GLN A 73 -22.36 12.51 1.94
N MET A 74 -22.17 13.32 0.90
CA MET A 74 -21.47 12.91 -0.32
C MET A 74 -19.99 12.61 -0.03
N LEU A 75 -19.30 13.51 0.68
CA LEU A 75 -17.89 13.32 1.04
C LEU A 75 -17.68 12.12 1.96
N LEU A 76 -18.64 11.82 2.85
CA LEU A 76 -18.62 10.62 3.69
C LEU A 76 -18.64 9.35 2.83
N GLY A 77 -19.50 9.29 1.81
CA GLY A 77 -19.52 8.16 0.88
C GLY A 77 -18.20 8.01 0.11
N ILE A 78 -17.62 9.12 -0.34
CA ILE A 78 -16.29 9.15 -1.00
C ILE A 78 -15.19 8.66 -0.05
N GLN A 79 -15.22 9.10 1.21
CA GLN A 79 -14.25 8.70 2.24
C GLN A 79 -14.28 7.19 2.47
N GLN A 80 -15.47 6.58 2.57
CA GLN A 80 -15.63 5.13 2.72
C GLN A 80 -15.04 4.36 1.53
N VAL A 81 -15.19 4.89 0.30
CA VAL A 81 -14.58 4.29 -0.88
C VAL A 81 -13.06 4.37 -0.83
N HIS A 82 -12.49 5.52 -0.45
CA HIS A 82 -11.04 5.66 -0.31
C HIS A 82 -10.46 4.79 0.80
N GLU A 83 -11.17 4.65 1.92
CA GLU A 83 -10.78 3.77 3.02
C GLU A 83 -10.77 2.30 2.59
N ALA A 84 -11.84 1.84 1.93
CA ALA A 84 -11.90 0.48 1.39
C ALA A 84 -10.79 0.23 0.35
N ARG A 85 -10.47 1.23 -0.49
CA ARG A 85 -9.36 1.14 -1.44
C ARG A 85 -8.01 1.05 -0.73
N MET A 86 -7.74 1.88 0.27
CA MET A 86 -6.50 1.86 1.03
C MET A 86 -6.28 0.49 1.69
N LEU A 87 -7.30 -0.04 2.37
CA LEU A 87 -7.24 -1.37 3.00
C LEU A 87 -6.95 -2.48 1.99
N LYS A 88 -7.58 -2.41 0.80
CA LYS A 88 -7.34 -3.37 -0.27
C LYS A 88 -5.92 -3.31 -0.81
N GLU A 89 -5.38 -2.11 -1.06
CA GLU A 89 -4.02 -1.96 -1.57
C GLU A 89 -2.97 -2.36 -0.55
N ARG A 90 -3.20 -2.09 0.75
CA ARG A 90 -2.37 -2.58 1.85
C ARG A 90 -2.33 -4.10 1.90
N ALA A 91 -3.50 -4.76 1.91
CA ALA A 91 -3.59 -6.22 1.94
C ALA A 91 -2.91 -6.89 0.73
N LYS A 92 -2.96 -6.27 -0.46
CA LYS A 92 -2.20 -6.74 -1.63
C LYS A 92 -0.70 -6.57 -1.45
N GLY A 93 -0.26 -5.43 -0.89
CA GLY A 93 1.14 -5.16 -0.58
C GLY A 93 1.72 -6.22 0.34
N ASP A 94 1.01 -6.52 1.42
CA ASP A 94 1.45 -7.50 2.42
C ASP A 94 1.59 -8.91 1.82
N ARG A 95 0.62 -9.34 1.00
CA ARG A 95 0.71 -10.64 0.29
C ARG A 95 1.86 -10.71 -0.72
N LEU A 96 2.13 -9.61 -1.43
CA LEU A 96 3.23 -9.56 -2.39
C LEU A 96 4.58 -9.56 -1.69
N GLU A 97 4.68 -8.92 -0.53
CA GLU A 97 5.89 -8.88 0.29
C GLU A 97 6.19 -10.27 0.86
N GLU A 98 5.20 -10.96 1.41
CA GLU A 98 5.32 -12.36 1.85
C GLU A 98 5.80 -13.26 0.69
N SER A 99 5.17 -13.16 -0.48
CA SER A 99 5.57 -13.94 -1.67
C SER A 99 7.02 -13.64 -2.11
N MET A 100 7.48 -12.41 -1.93
CA MET A 100 8.83 -11.97 -2.27
C MET A 100 9.85 -12.55 -1.30
N GLU A 101 9.55 -12.55 0.00
CA GLU A 101 10.38 -13.14 1.05
C GLU A 101 10.51 -14.65 0.91
N GLU A 102 9.41 -15.34 0.61
CA GLU A 102 9.41 -16.77 0.31
C GLU A 102 10.29 -17.09 -0.91
N ALA A 103 10.13 -16.34 -2.00
CA ALA A 103 10.93 -16.53 -3.20
C ALA A 103 12.42 -16.32 -2.93
N ARG A 104 12.76 -15.30 -2.13
CA ARG A 104 14.15 -15.04 -1.73
C ARG A 104 14.72 -16.19 -0.90
N THR A 105 13.94 -16.70 0.07
CA THR A 105 14.36 -17.83 0.90
C THR A 105 14.61 -19.10 0.08
N MET A 106 13.78 -19.37 -0.92
CA MET A 106 14.00 -20.49 -1.83
C MET A 106 15.23 -20.31 -2.70
N GLU A 107 15.46 -19.10 -3.23
CA GLU A 107 16.64 -18.78 -4.02
C GLU A 107 17.93 -18.92 -3.20
N ASP A 108 17.93 -18.45 -1.95
CA ASP A 108 19.07 -18.58 -1.05
C ASP A 108 19.37 -20.06 -0.73
N ARG A 109 18.33 -20.87 -0.48
CA ARG A 109 18.49 -22.33 -0.27
C ARG A 109 19.04 -23.04 -1.50
N GLU A 110 18.52 -22.73 -2.69
CA GLU A 110 19.01 -23.32 -3.94
C GLU A 110 20.47 -22.93 -4.19
N ALA A 111 20.87 -21.70 -3.84
CA ALA A 111 22.26 -21.27 -3.93
C ALA A 111 23.17 -22.03 -2.95
N ASP A 112 22.74 -22.22 -1.71
CA ASP A 112 23.48 -22.98 -0.69
C ASP A 112 23.64 -24.45 -1.10
N ASP A 113 22.56 -25.08 -1.59
CA ASP A 113 22.58 -26.47 -2.06
C ASP A 113 23.53 -26.63 -3.25
N ASN A 114 23.51 -25.70 -4.22
CA ASN A 114 24.44 -25.72 -5.35
C ASN A 114 25.90 -25.55 -4.91
N GLN A 115 26.19 -24.67 -3.93
CA GLN A 115 27.53 -24.53 -3.37
C GLN A 115 28.00 -25.83 -2.70
N MET A 116 27.13 -26.54 -1.99
CA MET A 116 27.47 -27.83 -1.39
C MET A 116 27.78 -28.89 -2.46
N LEU A 117 27.00 -28.95 -3.54
CA LEU A 117 27.27 -29.86 -4.67
C LEU A 117 28.62 -29.54 -5.31
N ASP A 118 28.93 -28.27 -5.54
CA ASP A 118 30.23 -27.85 -6.11
C ASP A 118 31.41 -28.28 -5.22
N LEU A 119 31.27 -28.21 -3.88
CA LEU A 119 32.30 -28.67 -2.95
C LEU A 119 32.48 -30.20 -2.97
N ILE A 120 31.38 -30.95 -3.08
CA ILE A 120 31.42 -32.40 -3.22
C ILE A 120 32.11 -32.78 -4.53
N ASP A 121 31.76 -32.12 -5.63
CA ASP A 121 32.38 -32.36 -6.93
C ASP A 121 33.89 -32.05 -6.91
N GLN A 122 34.31 -30.97 -6.25
CA GLN A 122 35.73 -30.66 -6.05
C GLN A 122 36.44 -31.74 -5.23
N HIS A 123 35.81 -32.22 -4.15
CA HIS A 123 36.37 -33.28 -3.31
C HIS A 123 36.50 -34.61 -4.08
N VAL A 124 35.46 -35.00 -4.82
CA VAL A 124 35.43 -36.22 -5.63
C VAL A 124 36.43 -36.14 -6.79
N ALA A 125 36.49 -35.01 -7.51
CA ALA A 125 37.45 -34.80 -8.58
C ALA A 125 38.91 -34.80 -8.06
N GLY A 126 39.16 -34.28 -6.86
CA GLY A 126 40.45 -34.35 -6.18
C GLY A 126 40.84 -35.74 -5.65
N HIS A 127 39.88 -36.67 -5.57
CA HIS A 127 40.08 -38.06 -5.14
C HIS A 127 39.91 -39.08 -6.26
N ALA A 128 39.56 -38.65 -7.48
CA ALA A 128 39.57 -39.52 -8.65
C ALA A 128 40.98 -40.09 -8.84
N PRO A 129 41.19 -41.42 -8.75
CA PRO A 129 42.51 -41.99 -9.00
C PRO A 129 42.87 -41.63 -10.44
N ALA A 130 43.98 -40.92 -10.62
CA ALA A 130 44.56 -40.69 -11.93
C ALA A 130 44.66 -42.05 -12.63
N SER A 131 43.78 -42.27 -13.60
CA SER A 131 43.73 -43.52 -14.37
C SER A 131 45.06 -43.62 -15.10
N GLY A 132 45.97 -44.39 -14.51
CA GLY A 132 47.28 -44.71 -15.06
C GLY A 132 47.07 -45.58 -16.30
N LYS A 133 46.81 -44.94 -17.44
CA LYS A 133 47.13 -45.51 -18.73
C LYS A 133 48.61 -45.25 -19.00
N VAL A 134 49.45 -46.15 -18.53
CA VAL A 134 50.80 -46.39 -19.05
C VAL A 134 50.75 -47.84 -19.53
N GLU A 135 50.29 -48.05 -20.76
CA GLU A 135 51.10 -48.19 -21.97
C GLU A 135 51.60 -49.62 -22.12
N GLY A 136 50.99 -50.34 -23.07
CA GLY A 136 51.40 -51.68 -23.41
C GLY A 136 52.72 -51.66 -24.19
N ARG A 137 53.67 -52.47 -23.75
CA ARG A 137 54.57 -53.30 -24.56
C ARG A 137 55.39 -54.22 -23.68
#